data_AF-A0AAJ1T3J7-F1
#
_entry.id   AF-A0AAJ1T3J7-F1
#
_cell.length_a   1.000
_cell.length_b   1.000
_cell.length_c   1.000
_cell.angle_alpha   90.00
_cell.angle_beta   90.00
_cell.angle_gamma   90.00
#
_symmetry.space_group_name_H-M   'P 1'
#
loop_
_entity.id
_entity.type
_entity.pdbx_description
1 polymer ?
#
loop_
_entity_poly.entity_id
_entity_poly.type
_entity_poly.pdbx_seq_one_letter_code
_entity_poly.pdbx_strand_id
1 'polypeptide(L)' 'MKKLSFVIPIMILVASIAIWMLNKDYSEIDWQIRMMIAGGAAVLSGIISFFLLGNEEKEGDQFPDFRNKRK' A
#
# COMPACT_ATOMS: atom_id res chain seq x y z
N MET A 1 12.73 -2.81 10.27
CA MET A 1 11.28 -2.46 10.42
C MET A 1 10.85 -1.21 9.64
N LYS A 2 11.69 -0.62 8.75
CA LYS A 2 11.30 0.57 7.96
C LYS A 2 10.47 0.26 6.70
N LYS A 3 10.60 -0.96 6.15
CA LYS A 3 9.93 -1.41 4.91
C LYS A 3 8.39 -1.39 5.01
N LEU A 4 7.84 -1.66 6.20
CA LEU A 4 6.38 -1.66 6.41
C LEU A 4 5.77 -0.26 6.33
N SER A 5 6.55 0.80 6.60
CA SER A 5 6.04 2.18 6.61
C SER A 5 5.64 2.67 5.22
N PHE A 6 6.20 2.10 4.16
CA PHE A 6 5.87 2.45 2.77
C PHE A 6 4.85 1.47 2.15
N VAL A 7 4.81 0.23 2.60
CA VAL A 7 3.85 -0.78 2.11
C VAL A 7 2.43 -0.49 2.60
N ILE A 8 2.27 -0.03 3.85
CA ILE A 8 0.97 0.31 4.44
C ILE A 8 0.17 1.34 3.61
N PRO A 9 0.73 2.52 3.23
CA PRO A 9 -0.02 3.50 2.46
C PRO A 9 -0.39 2.99 1.06
N ILE A 10 0.47 2.17 0.43
CA ILE A 10 0.16 1.56 -0.87
C ILE A 10 -1.02 0.58 -0.75
N MET A 11 -1.04 -0.28 0.28
CA MET A 11 -2.16 -1.19 0.50
C MET A 11 -3.48 -0.43 0.73
N ILE A 12 -3.45 0.67 1.48
CA ILE A 12 -4.63 1.51 1.73
C ILE A 12 -5.12 2.17 0.43
N LEU A 13 -4.20 2.69 -0.38
CA LEU A 13 -4.52 3.31 -1.67
C LEU A 13 -5.20 2.31 -2.60
N VAL A 14 -4.60 1.12 -2.76
CA VAL A 14 -5.12 0.08 -3.66
C VAL A 14 -6.47 -0.46 -3.18
N ALA A 15 -6.62 -0.71 -1.88
CA ALA A 15 -7.90 -1.13 -1.31
C ALA A 15 -9.00 -0.07 -1.55
N SER A 16 -8.69 1.21 -1.37
CA SER A 16 -9.64 2.31 -1.59
C SER A 16 -10.08 2.39 -3.05
N ILE A 17 -9.14 2.29 -4.00
CA ILE A 17 -9.43 2.33 -5.43
C ILE A 17 -10.24 1.10 -5.84
N ALA A 18 -9.87 -0.10 -5.38
CA ALA A 18 -10.57 -1.33 -5.71
C ALA A 18 -12.03 -1.31 -5.21
N ILE A 19 -12.26 -0.87 -3.97
CA ILE A 19 -13.60 -0.73 -3.41
C ILE A 19 -14.41 0.33 -4.18
N TRP A 20 -13.78 1.45 -4.52
CA TRP A 20 -14.44 2.52 -5.26
C TRP A 20 -14.85 2.07 -6.67
N MET A 21 -13.95 1.41 -7.39
CA MET A 21 -14.20 0.89 -8.74
C MET A 21 -15.27 -0.21 -8.74
N LEU A 22 -15.22 -1.14 -7.79
CA LEU A 22 -16.23 -2.18 -7.65
C LEU A 22 -17.60 -1.59 -7.34
N ASN A 23 -17.66 -0.62 -6.42
CA ASN A 23 -18.93 0.00 -6.05
C ASN A 23 -19.52 0.83 -7.19
N LYS A 24 -18.68 1.50 -7.98
CA LYS A 24 -19.10 2.38 -9.07
C LYS A 24 -19.51 1.64 -10.34
N ASP A 25 -18.66 0.75 -10.84
CA ASP A 25 -18.85 0.14 -12.17
C ASP A 25 -19.36 -1.29 -12.12
N TYR A 26 -19.35 -1.92 -10.94
CA TYR A 26 -19.67 -3.34 -10.79
C TYR A 26 -20.74 -3.58 -9.70
N SER A 27 -21.73 -2.69 -9.58
CA SER A 27 -22.89 -2.80 -8.64
C SER A 27 -23.62 -4.13 -8.70
N GLU A 28 -23.56 -4.79 -9.85
CA GLU A 28 -24.24 -6.05 -10.12
C GLU A 28 -23.44 -7.28 -9.65
N ILE A 29 -22.16 -7.11 -9.32
CA ILE A 29 -21.31 -8.20 -8.83
C ILE A 29 -21.56 -8.42 -7.35
N ASP A 30 -21.78 -9.68 -6.98
CA ASP A 30 -22.01 -10.12 -5.62
C ASP A 30 -20.91 -9.63 -4.64
N TRP A 31 -21.32 -9.28 -3.43
CA TRP A 31 -20.46 -8.76 -2.36
C TRP A 31 -19.25 -9.67 -2.10
N GLN A 32 -19.43 -10.99 -2.23
CA GLN A 32 -18.36 -11.96 -1.99
C GLN A 32 -17.24 -11.88 -3.04
N ILE A 33 -17.60 -11.73 -4.32
CA ILE A 33 -16.64 -11.60 -5.42
C ILE A 33 -15.90 -10.25 -5.32
N ARG A 34 -16.61 -9.20 -4.91
CA ARG A 34 -16.03 -7.87 -4.68
C ARG A 34 -14.91 -7.91 -3.64
N MET A 35 -15.14 -8.56 -2.51
CA MET A 35 -14.11 -8.71 -1.48
C MET A 35 -12.94 -9.58 -1.94
N MET A 36 -13.18 -10.61 -2.76
CA MET A 36 -12.12 -11.43 -3.36
C MET A 36 -11.23 -10.62 -4.31
N ILE A 37 -11.81 -9.76 -5.15
CA ILE A 37 -11.05 -8.90 -6.06
C ILE A 37 -10.29 -7.83 -5.29
N ALA A 38 -10.95 -7.13 -4.35
CA ALA A 38 -10.30 -6.11 -3.54
C ALA A 38 -9.17 -6.70 -2.66
N GLY A 39 -9.42 -7.86 -2.05
CA GLY A 39 -8.44 -8.60 -1.27
C GLY A 39 -7.28 -9.09 -2.15
N GLY A 40 -7.57 -9.65 -3.32
CA GLY A 40 -6.57 -10.10 -4.29
C GLY A 40 -5.71 -8.94 -4.81
N ALA A 41 -6.32 -7.79 -5.13
CA ALA A 41 -5.62 -6.59 -5.58
C ALA A 41 -4.70 -6.02 -4.48
N ALA A 42 -5.18 -5.96 -3.23
CA ALA A 42 -4.38 -5.50 -2.11
C ALA A 42 -3.20 -6.43 -1.81
N VAL A 43 -3.41 -7.75 -1.84
CA VAL A 43 -2.34 -8.74 -1.65
C VAL A 43 -1.32 -8.68 -2.79
N LEU A 44 -1.78 -8.65 -4.04
CA LEU A 44 -0.91 -8.55 -5.22
C LEU A 44 -0.06 -7.28 -5.18
N SER A 45 -0.67 -6.14 -4.84
CA SER A 45 0.05 -4.87 -4.67
C SER A 45 1.09 -4.95 -3.56
N GLY A 46 0.76 -5.55 -2.41
CA GLY A 46 1.71 -5.76 -1.32
C GLY A 46 2.91 -6.61 -1.75
N ILE A 47 2.69 -7.67 -2.53
CA ILE A 47 3.75 -8.53 -3.08
C ILE A 47 4.63 -7.75 -4.06
N ILE A 48 4.04 -7.00 -4.99
CA ILE A 48 4.79 -6.19 -5.96
C ILE A 48 5.63 -5.13 -5.24
N SER A 49 5.06 -4.43 -4.27
CA SER A 49 5.79 -3.43 -3.46
C SER A 49 6.89 -4.05 -2.63
N PHE A 50 6.69 -5.24 -2.07
CA PHE A 50 7.75 -5.97 -1.35
C PHE A 50 8.89 -6.38 -2.29
N PHE A 51 8.56 -6.83 -3.50
CA PHE A 51 9.56 -7.20 -4.50
C PHE A 51 10.34 -5.97 -5.01
N LEU A 52 9.65 -4.85 -5.21
CA LEU A 52 10.26 -3.58 -5.65
C LEU A 52 11.18 -2.99 -4.56
N LEU A 53 10.70 -2.85 -3.32
CA LEU A 53 11.53 -2.47 -2.16
C LEU A 53 12.56 -3.54 -1.75
N GLY A 54 12.43 -4.76 -2.25
CA GLY A 54 13.36 -5.87 -2.03
C GLY A 54 14.68 -5.67 -2.76
N ASN A 55 14.69 -4.91 -3.86
CA ASN A 55 15.87 -4.61 -4.67
C ASN A 55 16.49 -3.24 -4.35
N GLU A 56 15.76 -2.38 -3.63
CA GLU A 56 16.19 -1.02 -3.30
C GLU A 56 16.59 -0.92 -1.82
N GLU A 57 17.81 -1.35 -1.50
CA GLU A 57 18.47 -0.96 -0.24
C GLU A 57 18.90 0.50 -0.29
N LYS A 58 18.00 1.47 -0.52
CA LYS A 58 18.37 2.89 -0.40
C LYS A 58 17.27 3.75 0.23
N GLU A 59 17.63 4.21 1.43
CA GLU A 59 17.42 5.56 1.94
C GLU A 59 16.13 6.30 1.59
N GLY A 60 15.20 6.29 2.54
CA GLY A 60 14.06 7.21 2.62
C GLY A 60 13.13 6.69 3.71
N ASP A 61 12.86 7.36 4.82
CA ASP A 61 13.07 8.73 5.23
C ASP A 61 13.64 8.72 6.66
N GLN A 62 14.83 9.27 6.85
CA GLN A 62 15.15 9.89 8.13
C GLN A 62 14.68 11.34 7.98
N PHE A 63 13.55 11.66 8.59
CA PHE A 63 13.20 13.06 8.83
C PHE A 63 14.45 13.72 9.45
N PRO A 64 14.99 14.81 8.89
CA PRO A 64 16.22 15.39 9.41
C PRO A 64 16.02 15.78 10.87
N ASP A 65 16.72 15.09 11.77
CA ASP A 65 16.70 15.41 13.19
C ASP A 65 17.49 16.70 13.39
N PHE A 66 16.79 17.83 13.36
CA PHE A 66 17.35 19.15 13.68
C PHE A 66 17.73 19.29 15.16
N ARG A 67 17.63 18.23 15.96
CA ARG A 67 17.75 18.28 17.42
C ARG A 67 19.19 18.32 17.93
N ASN A 68 20.21 18.17 17.08
CA ASN A 68 21.62 18.17 17.53
C ASN A 68 22.48 19.33 17.02
N LYS A 69 21.98 20.58 17.08
CA LYS A 69 22.80 21.77 16.79
C LYS A 69 22.89 22.81 17.90
N ARG A 70 22.65 22.42 19.16
CA ARG A 70 22.91 23.28 20.33
C ARG A 70 23.25 22.46 21.59
N LYS A 71 24.52 22.12 21.77
CA LYS A 71 25.32 22.44 22.96
C LYS A 71 26.72 21.84 22.86
#